data_AF-A0A848QU36-F1
#
_entry.id   AF-A0A848QU36-F1
#
_cell.length_a   1.000
_cell.length_b   1.000
_cell.length_c   1.000
_cell.angle_alpha   90.00
_cell.angle_beta   90.00
_cell.angle_gamma   90.00
#
_symmetry.space_group_name_H-M   'P 1'
#
loop_
_entity.id
_entity.type
_entity.pdbx_description
1 polymer ?
#
loop_
_entity_poly.entity_id
_entity_poly.type
_entity_poly.pdbx_seq_one_letter_code
_entity_poly.pdbx_strand_id
1 'polypeptide(L)'
;MMAEHGLLDSDTDQRALTLQARLVKDQAKRANGAERVRLFSESAALYAKAGALDDGSYPLINAASLSLLAGKPAQSQKLARDVLAALDANPDEAETPYWLGATRAEALLLLGDELGARRALRQAVDRQPAAYQDHAATLGQFELLCQELNIDSAWLDQIRPPKVIQFCGLMHTDAHDAAAQDEIASFLERENIGFGYGALAAGADIWIAEALLERGGELHAVLPCEPAAFREHSVTAVDFSWGDRFDRLMDQADGFTALSDAVVPGAAAVRRGDETAVGMALHHAASLRTEFKRLRVMGSSDAQPLLSDATTVLKARRIGDGHGPTRLPDHPAVPVMATGQGIAQFGTMAEAYRASQDSREPAVLGYAIIQDAGLSSFEKQRLTAMLDCAEKGQSLATQAAAFALKSEDTSVNVEVAGDMRWSGGIMPLFAIS
;
A
#
# COMPACT_ATOMS: atom_id res chain seq x y z
N MET A 1 -12.45 23.68 -13.14
CA MET A 1 -12.62 22.24 -12.84
C MET A 1 -13.85 21.95 -11.98
N MET A 2 -13.97 22.43 -10.72
CA MET A 2 -15.15 22.11 -9.88
C MET A 2 -16.43 22.89 -10.23
N ALA A 3 -16.29 24.17 -10.57
CA ALA A 3 -17.41 24.99 -11.06
C ALA A 3 -17.92 24.54 -12.46
N GLU A 4 -17.05 23.92 -13.27
CA GLU A 4 -17.39 23.46 -14.63
C GLU A 4 -18.27 22.21 -14.64
N HIS A 5 -18.38 21.49 -13.52
CA HIS A 5 -19.18 20.27 -13.40
C HIS A 5 -20.38 20.41 -12.45
N GLY A 6 -20.65 21.60 -11.90
CA GLY A 6 -21.89 21.91 -11.19
C GLY A 6 -22.16 21.09 -9.92
N LEU A 7 -21.13 20.50 -9.31
CA LEU A 7 -21.31 19.54 -8.21
C LEU A 7 -21.42 20.18 -6.83
N LEU A 8 -20.93 21.42 -6.62
CA LEU A 8 -21.00 22.16 -5.35
C LEU A 8 -20.92 23.68 -5.61
N ASP A 9 -21.58 24.52 -4.79
CA ASP A 9 -21.32 25.98 -4.80
C ASP A 9 -19.91 26.24 -4.24
N SER A 10 -19.00 26.63 -5.13
CA SER A 10 -17.57 26.74 -4.84
C SER A 10 -17.22 27.78 -3.77
N ASP A 11 -18.14 28.67 -3.42
CA ASP A 11 -17.86 29.80 -2.53
C ASP A 11 -18.62 29.80 -1.21
N THR A 12 -19.72 29.06 -1.09
CA THR A 12 -20.58 29.09 0.11
C THR A 12 -20.82 27.73 0.74
N ASP A 13 -20.46 26.65 0.07
CA ASP A 13 -20.56 25.29 0.62
C ASP A 13 -19.24 24.91 1.33
N GLN A 14 -19.33 24.60 2.63
CA GLN A 14 -18.22 24.14 3.46
C GLN A 14 -17.51 22.93 2.86
N ARG A 15 -18.25 21.93 2.34
CA ARG A 15 -17.66 20.71 1.76
C ARG A 15 -16.87 21.03 0.49
N ALA A 16 -17.38 21.95 -0.32
CA ALA A 16 -16.69 22.42 -1.53
C ALA A 16 -15.38 23.12 -1.18
N LEU A 17 -15.43 24.03 -0.21
CA LEU A 17 -14.27 24.77 0.27
C LEU A 17 -13.20 23.84 0.87
N THR A 18 -13.60 22.87 1.71
CA THR A 18 -12.69 21.86 2.26
C THR A 18 -12.04 21.02 1.17
N LEU A 19 -12.81 20.58 0.17
CA LEU A 19 -12.28 19.78 -0.93
C LEU A 19 -11.29 20.59 -1.80
N GLN A 20 -11.63 21.83 -2.15
CA GLN A 20 -10.72 22.73 -2.86
C GLN A 20 -9.44 22.96 -2.05
N ALA A 21 -9.57 23.24 -0.75
CA ALA A 21 -8.43 23.46 0.12
C ALA A 21 -7.51 22.23 0.18
N ARG A 22 -8.08 21.01 0.21
CA ARG A 22 -7.33 19.75 0.15
C ARG A 22 -6.57 19.59 -1.17
N LEU A 23 -7.21 19.88 -2.31
CA LEU A 23 -6.54 19.83 -3.62
C LEU A 23 -5.36 20.81 -3.70
N VAL A 24 -5.54 22.04 -3.23
CA VAL A 24 -4.46 23.06 -3.17
C VAL A 24 -3.36 22.63 -2.20
N LYS A 25 -3.70 22.05 -1.03
CA LYS A 25 -2.72 21.48 -0.07
C LYS A 25 -1.87 20.40 -0.72
N ASP A 26 -2.49 19.50 -1.49
CA ASP A 26 -1.77 18.42 -2.15
C ASP A 26 -0.89 18.94 -3.31
N GLN A 27 -1.29 19.99 -4.01
CA GLN A 27 -0.41 20.70 -4.95
C GLN A 27 0.77 21.36 -4.22
N ALA A 28 0.52 22.02 -3.09
CA ALA A 28 1.55 22.66 -2.28
C ALA A 28 2.63 21.67 -1.79
N LYS A 29 2.24 20.45 -1.40
CA LYS A 29 3.18 19.38 -1.01
C LYS A 29 4.15 18.98 -2.12
N ARG A 30 3.78 19.16 -3.38
CA ARG A 30 4.61 18.85 -4.57
C ARG A 30 5.39 20.07 -5.09
N ALA A 31 5.01 21.27 -4.68
CA ALA A 31 5.67 22.51 -5.06
C ALA A 31 6.93 22.78 -4.21
N ASN A 32 7.74 23.75 -4.63
CA ASN A 32 8.95 24.18 -3.93
C ASN A 32 9.03 25.72 -3.82
N GLY A 33 9.83 26.22 -2.87
CA GLY A 33 10.15 27.65 -2.73
C GLY A 33 8.92 28.54 -2.56
N ALA A 34 8.92 29.70 -3.23
CA ALA A 34 7.87 30.70 -3.10
C ALA A 34 6.48 30.21 -3.53
N GLU A 35 6.41 29.31 -4.52
CA GLU A 35 5.15 28.74 -4.99
C GLU A 35 4.50 27.86 -3.93
N ARG A 36 5.30 27.04 -3.23
CA ARG A 36 4.83 26.22 -2.11
C ARG A 36 4.22 27.07 -1.01
N VAL A 37 4.89 28.16 -0.62
CA VAL A 37 4.41 29.11 0.40
C VAL A 37 3.09 29.76 -0.04
N ARG A 38 2.98 30.17 -1.31
CA ARG A 38 1.75 30.75 -1.88
C ARG A 38 0.58 29.77 -1.81
N LEU A 39 0.78 28.54 -2.30
CA LEU A 39 -0.27 27.51 -2.31
C LEU A 39 -0.71 27.12 -0.89
N PHE A 40 0.22 27.01 0.07
CA PHE A 40 -0.16 26.81 1.47
C PHE A 40 -0.98 27.97 2.02
N SER A 41 -0.62 29.22 1.71
CA SER A 41 -1.41 30.38 2.12
C SER A 41 -2.81 30.40 1.51
N GLU A 42 -2.96 29.97 0.24
CA GLU A 42 -4.24 29.87 -0.44
C GLU A 42 -5.11 28.78 0.19
N SER A 43 -4.56 27.59 0.40
CA SER A 43 -5.24 26.48 1.09
C SER A 43 -5.65 26.85 2.51
N ALA A 44 -4.79 27.55 3.27
CA ALA A 44 -5.11 28.03 4.61
C ALA A 44 -6.32 28.98 4.62
N ALA A 45 -6.43 29.87 3.63
CA ALA A 45 -7.54 30.80 3.52
C ALA A 45 -8.86 30.08 3.21
N LEU A 46 -8.84 29.08 2.33
CA LEU A 46 -10.01 28.26 2.01
C LEU A 46 -10.51 27.47 3.23
N TYR A 47 -9.58 26.85 3.99
CA TYR A 47 -9.92 26.15 5.23
C TYR A 47 -10.46 27.09 6.31
N ALA A 48 -9.88 28.29 6.46
CA ALA A 48 -10.38 29.29 7.41
C ALA A 48 -11.80 29.76 7.05
N LYS A 49 -12.08 29.93 5.75
CA LYS A 49 -13.42 30.25 5.24
C LYS A 49 -14.42 29.13 5.54
N ALA A 50 -14.03 27.87 5.34
CA ALA A 50 -14.86 26.70 5.67
C ALA A 50 -15.13 26.59 7.18
N GLY A 51 -14.11 26.82 8.02
CA GLY A 51 -14.24 26.77 9.48
C GLY A 51 -15.16 27.85 10.04
N ALA A 52 -15.23 29.02 9.41
CA ALA A 52 -16.12 30.10 9.83
C ALA A 52 -17.62 29.86 9.51
N LEU A 53 -17.96 28.84 8.71
CA LEU A 53 -19.36 28.54 8.35
C LEU A 53 -20.07 27.65 9.38
N ASP A 54 -19.34 26.79 10.10
CA ASP A 54 -19.90 25.74 10.95
C ASP A 54 -19.15 25.57 12.28
N ASP A 55 -18.19 26.45 12.57
CA ASP A 55 -17.31 26.40 13.75
C ASP A 55 -16.56 25.06 13.93
N GLY A 56 -16.41 24.29 12.84
CA GLY A 56 -15.80 22.96 12.86
C GLY A 56 -14.30 23.01 13.18
N SER A 57 -13.85 22.12 14.06
CA SER A 57 -12.44 22.06 14.49
C SER A 57 -11.51 21.57 13.37
N TYR A 58 -11.97 20.66 12.51
CA TYR A 58 -11.19 20.09 11.41
C TYR A 58 -10.74 21.12 10.34
N PRO A 59 -11.61 21.99 9.78
CA PRO A 59 -11.15 23.03 8.88
C PRO A 59 -10.22 24.04 9.57
N LEU A 60 -10.52 24.43 10.80
CA LEU A 60 -9.74 25.43 11.54
C LEU A 60 -8.32 24.95 11.86
N ILE A 61 -8.13 23.69 12.26
CA ILE A 61 -6.79 23.15 12.53
C ILE A 61 -5.96 23.06 11.26
N ASN A 62 -6.57 22.68 10.13
CA ASN A 62 -5.87 22.69 8.84
C ASN A 62 -5.46 24.12 8.46
N ALA A 63 -6.32 25.12 8.67
CA ALA A 63 -5.96 26.51 8.45
C ALA A 63 -4.78 26.97 9.33
N ALA A 64 -4.74 26.54 10.59
CA ALA A 64 -3.66 26.85 11.53
C ALA A 64 -2.32 26.27 11.05
N SER A 65 -2.29 24.98 10.70
CA SER A 65 -1.09 24.28 10.24
C SER A 65 -0.57 24.80 8.91
N LEU A 66 -1.47 25.08 7.97
CA LEU A 66 -1.09 25.63 6.67
C LEU A 66 -0.63 27.09 6.77
N SER A 67 -1.13 27.84 7.75
CA SER A 67 -0.61 29.20 8.05
C SER A 67 0.84 29.14 8.54
N LEU A 68 1.21 28.14 9.36
CA LEU A 68 2.60 27.94 9.77
C LEU A 68 3.48 27.66 8.55
N LEU A 69 3.08 26.69 7.72
CA LEU A 69 3.81 26.29 6.50
C LEU A 69 3.87 27.40 5.43
N ALA A 70 3.00 28.39 5.52
CA ALA A 70 3.03 29.61 4.71
C ALA A 70 3.89 30.73 5.32
N GLY A 71 4.66 30.47 6.39
CA GLY A 71 5.50 31.46 7.06
C GLY A 71 4.73 32.47 7.91
N LYS A 72 3.52 32.13 8.38
CA LYS A 72 2.64 33.01 9.18
C LYS A 72 2.41 32.45 10.60
N PRO A 73 3.46 32.38 11.45
CA PRO A 73 3.38 31.73 12.76
C PRO A 73 2.36 32.40 13.71
N ALA A 74 2.26 33.74 13.70
CA ALA A 74 1.30 34.44 14.54
C ALA A 74 -0.16 34.09 14.19
N GLN A 75 -0.47 33.93 12.89
CA GLN A 75 -1.78 33.50 12.43
C GLN A 75 -2.04 32.04 12.81
N SER A 76 -1.04 31.17 12.63
CA SER A 76 -1.10 29.77 13.05
C SER A 76 -1.44 29.64 14.54
N GLN A 77 -0.71 30.34 15.42
CA GLN A 77 -0.93 30.30 16.87
C GLN A 77 -2.25 30.92 17.31
N LYS A 78 -2.77 31.91 16.57
CA LYS A 78 -4.12 32.44 16.82
C LYS A 78 -5.16 31.35 16.54
N LEU A 79 -5.12 30.76 15.35
CA LEU A 79 -6.07 29.73 14.93
C LEU A 79 -5.97 28.47 15.82
N ALA A 80 -4.77 28.07 16.23
CA ALA A 80 -4.58 26.94 17.15
C ALA A 80 -5.25 27.18 18.52
N ARG A 81 -5.21 28.40 19.06
CA ARG A 81 -5.95 28.76 20.28
C ARG A 81 -7.46 28.75 20.06
N ASP A 82 -7.90 29.27 18.91
CA ASP A 82 -9.32 29.26 18.52
C ASP A 82 -9.84 27.80 18.43
N VAL A 83 -9.04 26.86 17.88
CA VAL A 83 -9.33 25.42 17.83
C VAL A 83 -9.46 24.80 19.23
N LEU A 84 -8.50 25.07 20.14
CA LEU A 84 -8.57 24.52 21.50
C LEU A 84 -9.82 25.02 22.24
N ALA A 85 -10.16 26.30 22.08
CA ALA A 85 -11.37 26.88 22.65
C ALA A 85 -12.64 26.23 22.09
N ALA A 86 -12.68 25.96 20.77
CA ALA A 86 -13.80 25.27 20.13
C ALA A 86 -13.97 23.83 20.66
N LEU A 87 -12.87 23.07 20.76
CA LEU A 87 -12.90 21.70 21.31
C LEU A 87 -13.33 21.66 22.78
N ASP A 88 -12.92 22.65 23.59
CA ASP A 88 -13.31 22.73 24.99
C ASP A 88 -14.79 23.15 25.15
N ALA A 89 -15.30 23.97 24.23
CA ALA A 89 -16.70 24.41 24.23
C ALA A 89 -17.67 23.35 23.69
N ASN A 90 -17.21 22.48 22.78
CA ASN A 90 -18.02 21.43 22.17
C ASN A 90 -17.33 20.05 22.23
N PRO A 91 -17.26 19.42 23.42
CA PRO A 91 -16.61 18.11 23.59
C PRO A 91 -17.35 16.97 22.87
N ASP A 92 -18.61 17.17 22.47
CA ASP A 92 -19.46 16.22 21.76
C ASP A 92 -19.57 16.56 20.26
N GLU A 93 -18.59 17.29 19.70
CA GLU A 93 -18.49 17.51 18.24
C GLU A 93 -18.61 16.17 17.51
N ALA A 94 -19.30 16.17 16.36
CA ALA A 94 -19.64 14.98 15.58
C ALA A 94 -18.43 14.40 14.81
N GLU A 95 -17.32 14.21 15.52
CA GLU A 95 -16.06 13.65 15.07
C GLU A 95 -15.71 12.43 15.91
N THR A 96 -14.80 11.59 15.41
CA THR A 96 -14.39 10.41 16.21
C THR A 96 -13.56 10.84 17.42
N PRO A 97 -13.59 10.07 18.53
CA PRO A 97 -12.74 10.35 19.68
C PRO A 97 -11.24 10.41 19.36
N TYR A 98 -10.80 9.76 18.28
CA TYR A 98 -9.45 9.87 17.74
C TYR A 98 -9.21 11.26 17.14
N TRP A 99 -10.05 11.71 16.22
CA TRP A 99 -9.87 12.99 15.53
C TRP A 99 -9.87 14.18 16.50
N LEU A 100 -10.75 14.19 17.49
CA LEU A 100 -10.73 15.22 18.55
C LEU A 100 -9.40 15.27 19.30
N GLY A 101 -8.81 14.11 19.60
CA GLY A 101 -7.52 14.01 20.26
C GLY A 101 -6.35 14.42 19.34
N ALA A 102 -6.38 14.00 18.07
CA ALA A 102 -5.39 14.36 17.07
C ALA A 102 -5.39 15.87 16.76
N THR A 103 -6.57 16.47 16.59
CA THR A 103 -6.74 17.92 16.40
C THR A 103 -6.23 18.71 17.60
N ARG A 104 -6.52 18.26 18.83
CA ARG A 104 -5.95 18.87 20.04
C ARG A 104 -4.42 18.77 20.06
N ALA A 105 -3.88 17.60 19.74
CA ALA A 105 -2.44 17.39 19.70
C ALA A 105 -1.74 18.30 18.69
N GLU A 106 -2.33 18.47 17.50
CA GLU A 106 -1.80 19.33 16.45
C GLU A 106 -1.82 20.81 16.90
N ALA A 107 -2.92 21.26 17.52
CA ALA A 107 -3.03 22.62 18.05
C ALA A 107 -1.97 22.89 19.15
N LEU A 108 -1.75 21.94 20.06
CA LEU A 108 -0.72 22.06 21.11
C LEU A 108 0.69 22.13 20.50
N LEU A 109 0.98 21.34 19.46
CA LEU A 109 2.26 21.37 18.77
C LEU A 109 2.51 22.75 18.13
N LEU A 110 1.51 23.33 17.46
CA LEU A 110 1.60 24.67 16.86
C LEU A 110 1.83 25.78 17.89
N LEU A 111 1.42 25.57 19.14
CA LEU A 111 1.63 26.49 20.26
C LEU A 111 2.97 26.26 20.98
N GLY A 112 3.76 25.28 20.55
CA GLY A 112 5.04 24.92 21.16
C GLY A 112 4.93 24.04 22.41
N ASP A 113 3.74 23.53 22.74
CA ASP A 113 3.55 22.56 23.83
C ASP A 113 3.74 21.13 23.31
N GLU A 114 5.01 20.77 23.10
CA GLU A 114 5.39 19.46 22.56
C GLU A 114 4.98 18.30 23.49
N LEU A 115 5.13 18.47 24.81
CA LEU A 115 4.75 17.45 25.79
C LEU A 115 3.24 17.23 25.81
N GLY A 116 2.47 18.31 25.76
CA GLY A 116 1.01 18.26 25.63
C GLY A 116 0.58 17.58 24.34
N ALA A 117 1.19 17.92 23.20
CA ALA A 117 0.92 17.31 21.90
C ALA A 117 1.16 15.80 21.91
N ARG A 118 2.33 15.35 22.39
CA ARG A 118 2.68 13.93 22.51
C ARG A 118 1.67 13.16 23.35
N ARG A 119 1.28 13.71 24.50
CA ARG A 119 0.30 13.09 25.40
C ARG A 119 -1.09 13.00 24.76
N ALA A 120 -1.56 14.08 24.13
CA ALA A 120 -2.86 14.11 23.48
C ALA A 120 -2.94 13.13 22.32
N LEU A 121 -1.89 13.05 21.48
CA LEU A 121 -1.88 12.12 20.34
C LEU A 121 -1.84 10.66 20.79
N ARG A 122 -1.07 10.33 21.83
CA ARG A 122 -1.07 8.97 22.40
C ARG A 122 -2.45 8.57 22.91
N GLN A 123 -3.12 9.48 23.65
CA GLN A 123 -4.48 9.23 24.13
C GLN A 123 -5.49 9.06 22.99
N ALA A 124 -5.31 9.75 21.87
CA ALA A 124 -6.15 9.59 20.68
C ALA A 124 -5.99 8.17 20.11
N VAL A 125 -4.75 7.71 19.92
CA VAL A 125 -4.41 6.38 19.42
C VAL A 125 -4.94 5.29 20.35
N ASP A 126 -4.77 5.43 21.67
CA ASP A 126 -5.25 4.47 22.66
C ASP A 126 -6.79 4.28 22.62
N ARG A 127 -7.54 5.27 22.16
CA ARG A 127 -9.01 5.19 22.01
C ARG A 127 -9.45 4.42 20.78
N GLN A 128 -8.65 4.44 19.70
CA GLN A 128 -8.94 3.77 18.43
C GLN A 128 -7.68 3.15 17.84
N PRO A 129 -7.09 2.12 18.47
CA PRO A 129 -5.76 1.62 18.12
C PRO A 129 -5.66 1.02 16.70
N ALA A 130 -6.79 0.56 16.13
CA ALA A 130 -6.86 -0.03 14.80
C ALA A 130 -7.21 0.97 13.68
N ALA A 131 -7.32 2.29 13.96
CA ALA A 131 -7.61 3.31 12.95
C ALA A 131 -6.36 3.66 12.12
N TYR A 132 -5.69 2.64 11.55
CA TYR A 132 -4.36 2.76 10.95
C TYR A 132 -4.28 3.80 9.81
N GLN A 133 -5.33 3.93 8.99
CA GLN A 133 -5.39 4.92 7.92
C GLN A 133 -5.45 6.35 8.47
N ASP A 134 -6.22 6.57 9.53
CA ASP A 134 -6.30 7.87 10.21
C ASP A 134 -4.96 8.19 10.90
N HIS A 135 -4.31 7.19 11.49
CA HIS A 135 -2.97 7.31 12.06
C HIS A 135 -1.95 7.74 11.00
N ALA A 136 -1.97 7.12 9.82
CA ALA A 136 -1.08 7.46 8.72
C ALA A 136 -1.28 8.90 8.21
N ALA A 137 -2.53 9.36 8.14
CA ALA A 137 -2.83 10.75 7.78
C ALA A 137 -2.26 11.73 8.82
N THR A 138 -2.45 11.45 10.10
CA THR A 138 -1.92 12.26 11.21
C THR A 138 -0.40 12.24 11.25
N LEU A 139 0.25 11.08 11.09
CA LEU A 139 1.70 10.96 11.01
C LEU A 139 2.29 11.86 9.93
N GLY A 140 1.71 11.84 8.73
CA GLY A 140 2.19 12.69 7.63
C GLY A 140 2.03 14.18 7.88
N GLN A 141 0.96 14.57 8.57
CA GLN A 141 0.74 15.95 8.98
C GLN A 141 1.77 16.38 10.05
N PHE A 142 2.00 15.55 11.07
CA PHE A 142 2.95 15.83 12.14
C PHE A 142 4.41 15.84 11.66
N GLU A 143 4.81 14.93 10.76
CA GLU A 143 6.15 14.94 10.15
C GLU A 143 6.43 16.27 9.44
N LEU A 144 5.44 16.79 8.69
CA LEU A 144 5.54 18.08 8.01
C LEU A 144 5.65 19.26 9.00
N LEU A 145 4.91 19.23 10.10
CA LEU A 145 4.97 20.25 11.14
C LEU A 145 6.26 20.20 11.96
N CYS A 146 6.71 19.01 12.34
CA CYS A 146 7.98 18.79 13.03
C CYS A 146 9.15 19.33 12.20
N GLN A 147 9.14 19.09 10.87
CA GLN A 147 10.14 19.64 9.97
C GLN A 147 10.15 21.18 9.98
N GLU A 148 8.98 21.82 9.89
CA GLU A 148 8.87 23.29 9.89
C GLU A 148 9.26 23.91 11.25
N LEU A 149 8.92 23.23 12.35
CA LEU A 149 9.21 23.67 13.71
C LEU A 149 10.64 23.31 14.18
N ASN A 150 11.39 22.55 13.39
CA ASN A 150 12.69 21.96 13.77
C ASN A 150 12.60 21.10 15.05
N ILE A 151 11.54 20.31 15.17
CA ILE A 151 11.31 19.34 16.25
C ILE A 151 11.68 17.94 15.73
N ASP A 152 12.37 17.14 16.53
CA ASP A 152 12.64 15.73 16.21
C ASP A 152 11.34 14.94 16.15
N SER A 153 11.08 14.26 15.04
CA SER A 153 9.87 13.49 14.80
C SER A 153 9.94 12.03 15.29
N ALA A 154 11.07 11.57 15.85
CA ALA A 154 11.25 10.18 16.30
C ALA A 154 10.20 9.70 17.33
N TRP A 155 9.53 10.63 18.01
CA TRP A 155 8.45 10.27 18.94
C TRP A 155 7.19 9.74 18.26
N LEU A 156 7.01 10.02 16.97
CA LEU A 156 5.93 9.50 16.15
C LEU A 156 6.08 8.00 15.88
N ASP A 157 7.28 7.43 16.02
CA ASP A 157 7.51 6.00 15.75
C ASP A 157 6.73 5.09 16.71
N GLN A 158 6.43 5.57 17.92
CA GLN A 158 5.67 4.83 18.93
C GLN A 158 4.18 4.69 18.61
N ILE A 159 3.68 5.47 17.65
CA ILE A 159 2.28 5.47 17.23
C ILE A 159 2.12 5.00 15.76
N ARG A 160 3.20 4.57 15.13
CA ARG A 160 3.12 4.00 13.77
C ARG A 160 2.27 2.73 13.78
N PRO A 161 1.45 2.51 12.74
CA PRO A 161 0.78 1.24 12.54
C PRO A 161 1.77 0.06 12.53
N PRO A 162 1.29 -1.17 12.84
CA PRO A 162 2.08 -2.39 12.69
C PRO A 162 2.76 -2.50 11.32
N LYS A 163 3.93 -3.13 11.27
CA LYS A 163 4.70 -3.27 10.04
C LYS A 163 4.04 -4.25 9.08
N VAL A 164 4.34 -4.07 7.80
CA VAL A 164 3.88 -4.95 6.72
C VAL A 164 5.01 -5.89 6.32
N ILE A 165 4.71 -7.18 6.17
CA ILE A 165 5.65 -8.15 5.59
C ILE A 165 5.19 -8.65 4.24
N GLN A 166 6.16 -8.91 3.37
CA GLN A 166 6.02 -9.98 2.38
C GLN A 166 6.71 -11.23 2.90
N PHE A 167 6.07 -12.39 2.78
CA PHE A 167 6.65 -13.66 3.20
C PHE A 167 6.74 -14.69 2.07
N CYS A 168 7.79 -15.51 2.12
CA CYS A 168 7.91 -16.72 1.32
C CYS A 168 8.71 -17.79 2.07
N GLY A 169 8.28 -19.04 1.94
CA GLY A 169 8.64 -20.10 2.85
C GLY A 169 9.07 -21.38 2.16
N LEU A 170 9.85 -22.16 2.91
CA LEU A 170 10.23 -23.50 2.58
C LEU A 170 8.97 -24.39 2.44
N MET A 171 8.85 -25.09 1.31
CA MET A 171 7.92 -26.21 1.17
C MET A 171 8.52 -27.52 1.71
N HIS A 172 7.69 -28.52 1.98
CA HIS A 172 8.10 -29.82 2.53
C HIS A 172 8.81 -29.71 3.89
N THR A 173 8.28 -28.88 4.78
CA THR A 173 8.82 -28.70 6.13
C THR A 173 8.53 -29.90 7.04
N ASP A 174 9.42 -30.16 8.01
CA ASP A 174 9.15 -31.12 9.09
C ASP A 174 8.08 -30.55 10.02
N ALA A 175 6.88 -31.16 10.00
CA ALA A 175 5.74 -30.73 10.82
C ALA A 175 6.08 -30.65 12.33
N HIS A 176 7.09 -31.39 12.80
CA HIS A 176 7.53 -31.41 14.19
C HIS A 176 8.61 -30.35 14.50
N ASP A 177 8.89 -29.42 13.58
CA ASP A 177 9.86 -28.36 13.79
C ASP A 177 9.28 -27.17 14.57
N ALA A 178 8.88 -27.45 15.82
CA ALA A 178 8.30 -26.46 16.72
C ALA A 178 9.21 -25.24 16.91
N ALA A 179 10.53 -25.44 16.95
CA ALA A 179 11.49 -24.34 17.08
C ALA A 179 11.40 -23.32 15.92
N ALA A 180 11.13 -23.77 14.69
CA ALA A 180 10.95 -22.87 13.56
C ALA A 180 9.62 -22.11 13.63
N GLN A 181 8.54 -22.77 14.08
CA GLN A 181 7.24 -22.15 14.29
C GLN A 181 7.29 -21.10 15.41
N ASP A 182 7.95 -21.42 16.53
CA ASP A 182 8.16 -20.50 17.65
C ASP A 182 9.00 -19.29 17.22
N GLU A 183 10.02 -19.48 16.39
CA GLU A 183 10.84 -18.37 15.89
C GLU A 183 10.08 -17.50 14.88
N ILE A 184 9.18 -18.09 14.06
CA ILE A 184 8.25 -17.32 13.22
C ILE A 184 7.35 -16.45 14.09
N ALA A 185 6.68 -17.02 15.09
CA ALA A 185 5.82 -16.27 16.00
C ALA A 185 6.59 -15.15 16.74
N SER A 186 7.80 -15.48 17.22
CA SER A 186 8.68 -14.53 17.90
C SER A 186 9.13 -13.40 16.97
N PHE A 187 9.41 -13.69 15.70
CA PHE A 187 9.73 -12.67 14.71
C PHE A 187 8.55 -11.72 14.48
N LEU A 188 7.34 -12.26 14.27
CA LEU A 188 6.13 -11.45 14.06
C LEU A 188 5.85 -10.53 15.25
N GLU A 189 6.08 -11.01 16.47
CA GLU A 189 5.94 -10.20 17.68
C GLU A 189 7.02 -9.13 17.82
N ARG A 190 8.30 -9.50 17.72
CA ARG A 190 9.43 -8.56 17.89
C ARG A 190 9.38 -7.40 16.89
N GLU A 191 8.92 -7.67 15.68
CA GLU A 191 8.83 -6.67 14.62
C GLU A 191 7.49 -5.93 14.59
N ASN A 192 6.56 -6.28 15.49
CA ASN A 192 5.20 -5.76 15.50
C ASN A 192 4.54 -5.87 14.12
N ILE A 193 4.58 -7.06 13.52
CA ILE A 193 3.95 -7.33 12.24
C ILE A 193 2.43 -7.42 12.43
N GLY A 194 1.70 -6.68 11.60
CA GLY A 194 0.23 -6.72 11.57
C GLY A 194 -0.36 -7.01 10.19
N PHE A 195 0.43 -7.04 9.13
CA PHE A 195 -0.05 -7.29 7.77
C PHE A 195 0.92 -8.21 7.03
N GLY A 196 0.40 -9.23 6.35
CA GLY A 196 1.23 -10.21 5.65
C GLY A 196 0.76 -10.49 4.24
N TYR A 197 1.68 -10.36 3.28
CA TYR A 197 1.48 -10.69 1.87
C TYR A 197 2.31 -11.91 1.48
N GLY A 198 1.69 -12.91 0.88
CA GLY A 198 2.41 -14.08 0.42
C GLY A 198 1.52 -15.06 -0.30
N ALA A 199 2.14 -16.07 -0.89
CA ALA A 199 1.41 -17.26 -1.28
C ALA A 199 1.07 -18.08 -0.03
N LEU A 200 0.45 -19.25 -0.21
CA LEU A 200 0.10 -20.16 0.89
C LEU A 200 0.55 -21.58 0.56
N ALA A 201 1.79 -21.74 0.08
CA ALA A 201 2.32 -23.05 -0.28
C ALA A 201 2.45 -23.97 0.96
N ALA A 202 2.32 -25.28 0.77
CA ALA A 202 2.41 -26.25 1.86
C ALA A 202 3.79 -26.25 2.54
N GLY A 203 3.81 -25.78 3.79
CA GLY A 203 5.00 -25.65 4.61
C GLY A 203 5.02 -24.33 5.36
N ALA A 204 6.14 -23.61 5.27
CA ALA A 204 6.38 -22.43 6.08
C ALA A 204 5.48 -21.23 5.72
N ASP A 205 4.97 -21.10 4.48
CA ASP A 205 4.00 -20.06 4.14
C ASP A 205 2.73 -20.17 5.02
N ILE A 206 2.19 -21.39 5.13
CA ILE A 206 1.01 -21.66 5.97
C ILE A 206 1.31 -21.39 7.45
N TRP A 207 2.50 -21.77 7.94
CA TRP A 207 2.90 -21.46 9.33
C TRP A 207 2.97 -19.96 9.62
N ILE A 208 3.50 -19.16 8.69
CA ILE A 208 3.57 -17.70 8.84
C ILE A 208 2.17 -17.10 8.85
N ALA A 209 1.31 -17.55 7.92
CA ALA A 209 -0.06 -17.07 7.81
C ALA A 209 -0.91 -17.39 9.06
N GLU A 210 -0.79 -18.60 9.60
CA GLU A 210 -1.47 -18.98 10.84
C GLU A 210 -0.97 -18.16 12.04
N ALA A 211 0.35 -18.05 12.22
CA ALA A 211 0.92 -17.27 13.32
C ALA A 211 0.56 -15.77 13.24
N LEU A 212 0.39 -15.24 12.02
CA LEU A 212 -0.08 -13.87 11.79
C LEU A 212 -1.55 -13.70 12.23
N LEU A 213 -2.43 -14.59 11.79
CA LEU A 213 -3.86 -14.55 12.14
C LEU A 213 -4.09 -14.81 13.63
N GLU A 214 -3.32 -15.69 14.27
CA GLU A 214 -3.39 -15.96 15.72
C GLU A 214 -3.09 -14.71 16.56
N ARG A 215 -2.27 -13.78 16.04
CA ARG A 215 -1.99 -12.48 16.65
C ARG A 215 -2.99 -11.37 16.25
N GLY A 216 -3.98 -11.68 15.42
CA GLY A 216 -4.96 -10.72 14.92
C GLY A 216 -4.42 -9.79 13.82
N GLY A 217 -3.39 -10.21 13.09
CA GLY A 217 -2.93 -9.51 11.90
C GLY A 217 -3.80 -9.81 10.67
N GLU A 218 -3.65 -9.00 9.63
CA GLU A 218 -4.37 -9.14 8.37
C GLU A 218 -3.57 -9.98 7.37
N LEU A 219 -4.23 -10.96 6.76
CA LEU A 219 -3.63 -11.85 5.77
C LEU A 219 -4.08 -11.48 4.35
N HIS A 220 -3.12 -11.30 3.46
CA HIS A 220 -3.35 -11.05 2.04
C HIS A 220 -2.71 -12.14 1.18
N ALA A 221 -3.53 -13.06 0.67
CA ALA A 221 -3.10 -14.16 -0.17
C ALA A 221 -2.87 -13.69 -1.62
N VAL A 222 -1.65 -13.86 -2.14
CA VAL A 222 -1.27 -13.55 -3.51
C VAL A 222 -0.84 -14.84 -4.21
N LEU A 223 -1.75 -15.42 -5.00
CA LEU A 223 -1.52 -16.69 -5.67
C LEU A 223 -1.01 -16.49 -7.10
N PRO A 224 0.02 -17.24 -7.53
CA PRO A 224 0.61 -17.12 -8.87
C PRO A 224 -0.27 -17.66 -10.00
N CYS A 225 -1.35 -18.36 -9.65
CA CYS A 225 -2.35 -18.92 -10.56
C CYS A 225 -3.70 -19.05 -9.83
N GLU A 226 -4.70 -19.60 -10.51
CA GLU A 226 -6.01 -19.86 -9.93
C GLU A 226 -5.95 -20.75 -8.67
N PRO A 227 -6.77 -20.49 -7.63
CA PRO A 227 -6.71 -21.18 -6.34
C PRO A 227 -6.76 -22.69 -6.44
N ALA A 228 -7.64 -23.24 -7.30
CA ALA A 228 -7.78 -24.68 -7.45
C ALA A 228 -6.48 -25.33 -7.96
N ALA A 229 -5.84 -24.72 -8.96
CA ALA A 229 -4.58 -25.19 -9.51
C ALA A 229 -3.43 -25.04 -8.51
N PHE A 230 -3.39 -23.92 -7.78
CA PHE A 230 -2.38 -23.70 -6.73
C PHE A 230 -2.53 -24.71 -5.59
N ARG A 231 -3.75 -24.93 -5.10
CA ARG A 231 -4.05 -25.92 -4.06
C ARG A 231 -3.62 -27.32 -4.49
N GLU A 232 -3.95 -27.73 -5.71
CA GLU A 232 -3.56 -29.03 -6.22
C GLU A 232 -2.03 -29.21 -6.21
N HIS A 233 -1.30 -28.28 -6.81
CA HIS A 233 0.12 -28.45 -7.14
C HIS A 233 1.10 -27.97 -6.06
N SER A 234 0.73 -26.95 -5.28
CA SER A 234 1.58 -26.32 -4.27
C SER A 234 1.16 -26.62 -2.84
N VAL A 235 0.01 -27.28 -2.65
CA VAL A 235 -0.50 -27.64 -1.32
C VAL A 235 -0.69 -29.15 -1.18
N THR A 236 -1.71 -29.72 -1.82
CA THR A 236 -2.06 -31.15 -1.63
C THR A 236 -1.08 -32.11 -2.28
N ALA A 237 -0.36 -31.70 -3.33
CA ALA A 237 0.72 -32.50 -3.91
C ALA A 237 1.92 -32.67 -2.97
N VAL A 238 2.08 -31.79 -1.96
CA VAL A 238 3.07 -31.95 -0.90
C VAL A 238 2.58 -32.97 0.12
N ASP A 239 1.43 -32.69 0.72
CA ASP A 239 0.72 -33.60 1.63
C ASP A 239 -0.75 -33.15 1.75
N PHE A 240 -1.69 -34.09 1.72
CA PHE A 240 -3.12 -33.78 1.78
C PHE A 240 -3.55 -33.06 3.06
N SER A 241 -2.82 -33.23 4.17
CA SER A 241 -3.09 -32.56 5.45
C SER A 241 -2.96 -31.04 5.40
N TRP A 242 -2.25 -30.50 4.41
CA TRP A 242 -2.18 -29.05 4.21
C TRP A 242 -3.42 -28.46 3.55
N GLY A 243 -4.24 -29.28 2.87
CA GLY A 243 -5.42 -28.83 2.12
C GLY A 243 -6.42 -28.08 2.99
N ASP A 244 -6.83 -28.67 4.11
CA ASP A 244 -7.81 -28.07 5.03
C ASP A 244 -7.27 -26.79 5.69
N ARG A 245 -5.95 -26.68 5.87
CA ARG A 245 -5.29 -25.48 6.43
C ARG A 245 -5.27 -24.36 5.41
N PHE A 246 -4.90 -24.66 4.16
CA PHE A 246 -4.98 -23.71 3.05
C PHE A 246 -6.40 -23.18 2.87
N ASP A 247 -7.40 -24.05 2.82
CA ASP A 247 -8.80 -23.64 2.62
C ASP A 247 -9.27 -22.71 3.75
N ARG A 248 -8.93 -23.02 5.00
CA ARG A 248 -9.23 -22.16 6.15
C ARG A 248 -8.55 -20.80 6.07
N LEU A 249 -7.28 -20.75 5.66
CA LEU A 249 -6.55 -19.50 5.52
C LEU A 249 -7.11 -18.64 4.38
N MET A 250 -7.52 -19.27 3.28
CA MET A 250 -8.18 -18.58 2.18
C MET A 250 -9.53 -17.99 2.61
N ASP A 251 -10.29 -18.70 3.45
CA ASP A 251 -11.57 -18.20 4.01
C ASP A 251 -11.37 -17.06 5.02
N GLN A 252 -10.22 -17.03 5.71
CA GLN A 252 -9.89 -16.02 6.74
C GLN A 252 -9.10 -14.83 6.20
N ALA A 253 -8.60 -14.89 4.96
CA ALA A 253 -7.79 -13.83 4.39
C ALA A 253 -8.60 -12.53 4.18
N ASP A 254 -8.06 -11.41 4.65
CA ASP A 254 -8.60 -10.06 4.45
C ASP A 254 -8.50 -9.59 3.00
N GLY A 255 -7.52 -10.12 2.26
CA GLY A 255 -7.37 -9.87 0.83
C GLY A 255 -6.94 -11.11 0.06
N PHE A 256 -7.42 -11.22 -1.17
CA PHE A 256 -7.05 -12.29 -2.08
C PHE A 256 -6.80 -11.74 -3.49
N THR A 257 -5.74 -12.22 -4.12
CA THR A 257 -5.40 -11.92 -5.52
C THR A 257 -4.88 -13.20 -6.17
N ALA A 258 -5.49 -13.61 -7.28
CA ALA A 258 -4.95 -14.65 -8.16
C ALA A 258 -4.46 -14.05 -9.48
N LEU A 259 -3.26 -14.43 -9.87
CA LEU A 259 -2.67 -14.03 -11.15
C LEU A 259 -3.16 -15.00 -12.24
N SER A 260 -4.12 -14.57 -13.04
CA SER A 260 -4.83 -15.42 -14.01
C SER A 260 -4.05 -15.70 -15.31
N ASP A 261 -2.79 -15.29 -15.39
CA ASP A 261 -1.92 -15.42 -16.56
C ASP A 261 -1.02 -16.66 -16.50
N ALA A 262 -1.31 -17.61 -15.61
CA ALA A 262 -0.70 -18.93 -15.58
C ALA A 262 -1.72 -20.01 -15.19
N VAL A 263 -1.63 -21.17 -15.86
CA VAL A 263 -2.50 -22.33 -15.57
C VAL A 263 -2.02 -23.11 -14.34
N VAL A 264 -0.70 -23.13 -14.12
CA VAL A 264 -0.04 -23.86 -13.03
C VAL A 264 1.01 -22.97 -12.37
N PRO A 265 1.38 -23.22 -11.10
CA PRO A 265 2.40 -22.44 -10.38
C PRO A 265 3.83 -22.82 -10.83
N GLY A 266 4.12 -22.67 -12.12
CA GLY A 266 5.46 -22.82 -12.68
C GLY A 266 6.43 -21.76 -12.13
N ALA A 267 7.72 -21.95 -12.37
CA ALA A 267 8.76 -21.10 -11.77
C ALA A 267 8.60 -19.61 -12.14
N ALA A 268 8.19 -19.28 -13.38
CA ALA A 268 7.92 -17.91 -13.79
C ALA A 268 6.67 -17.33 -13.13
N ALA A 269 5.61 -18.13 -12.97
CA ALA A 269 4.38 -17.72 -12.29
C ALA A 269 4.66 -17.43 -10.80
N VAL A 270 5.39 -18.31 -10.12
CA VAL A 270 5.78 -18.14 -8.71
C VAL A 270 6.62 -16.87 -8.52
N ARG A 271 7.62 -16.62 -9.38
CA ARG A 271 8.42 -15.38 -9.31
C ARG A 271 7.57 -14.13 -9.44
N ARG A 272 6.67 -14.10 -10.43
CA ARG A 272 5.75 -12.97 -10.63
C ARG A 272 4.78 -12.79 -9.46
N GLY A 273 4.30 -13.88 -8.87
CA GLY A 273 3.50 -13.87 -7.65
C GLY A 273 4.24 -13.22 -6.47
N ASP A 274 5.50 -13.60 -6.27
CA ASP A 274 6.38 -13.01 -5.23
C ASP A 274 6.63 -11.52 -5.49
N GLU A 275 6.98 -11.12 -6.72
CA GLU A 275 7.18 -9.72 -7.12
C GLU A 275 5.91 -8.88 -6.91
N THR A 276 4.76 -9.41 -7.32
CA THR A 276 3.46 -8.75 -7.10
C THR A 276 3.17 -8.59 -5.60
N ALA A 277 3.38 -9.64 -4.79
CA ALA A 277 3.19 -9.59 -3.35
C ALA A 277 4.12 -8.57 -2.67
N VAL A 278 5.38 -8.48 -3.10
CA VAL A 278 6.33 -7.46 -2.62
C VAL A 278 5.82 -6.06 -2.94
N GLY A 279 5.38 -5.82 -4.19
CA GLY A 279 4.84 -4.53 -4.60
C GLY A 279 3.59 -4.10 -3.81
N MET A 280 2.67 -5.04 -3.59
CA MET A 280 1.46 -4.80 -2.80
C MET A 280 1.81 -4.49 -1.33
N ALA A 281 2.74 -5.24 -0.73
CA ALA A 281 3.21 -5.00 0.62
C ALA A 281 3.92 -3.64 0.77
N LEU A 282 4.77 -3.26 -0.19
CA LEU A 282 5.41 -1.93 -0.25
C LEU A 282 4.39 -0.81 -0.36
N HIS A 283 3.37 -0.98 -1.21
CA HIS A 283 2.29 -0.01 -1.36
C HIS A 283 1.48 0.13 -0.07
N HIS A 284 1.14 -0.97 0.59
CA HIS A 284 0.42 -0.95 1.86
C HIS A 284 1.26 -0.30 2.99
N ALA A 285 2.55 -0.64 3.08
CA ALA A 285 3.44 -0.01 4.06
C ALA A 285 3.51 1.51 3.87
N ALA A 286 3.62 1.96 2.61
CA ALA A 286 3.65 3.38 2.27
C ALA A 286 2.32 4.09 2.62
N SER A 287 1.16 3.46 2.35
CA SER A 287 -0.14 4.05 2.65
C SER A 287 -0.37 4.21 4.15
N LEU A 288 0.17 3.28 4.96
CA LEU A 288 0.09 3.33 6.41
C LEU A 288 1.23 4.13 7.07
N ARG A 289 2.19 4.65 6.30
CA ARG A 289 3.44 5.26 6.81
C ARG A 289 4.16 4.39 7.85
N THR A 290 4.22 3.09 7.56
CA THR A 290 4.94 2.10 8.37
C THR A 290 6.06 1.45 7.56
N GLU A 291 6.81 0.57 8.20
CA GLU A 291 7.92 -0.14 7.57
C GLU A 291 7.46 -1.40 6.83
N PHE A 292 8.15 -1.69 5.73
CA PHE A 292 8.08 -2.95 5.01
C PHE A 292 9.25 -3.86 5.38
N LYS A 293 8.99 -5.16 5.56
CA LYS A 293 10.03 -6.20 5.70
C LYS A 293 9.75 -7.40 4.81
N ARG A 294 10.79 -8.18 4.50
CA ARG A 294 10.66 -9.49 3.87
C ARG A 294 10.99 -10.58 4.88
N LEU A 295 10.14 -11.58 5.00
CA LEU A 295 10.41 -12.79 5.79
C LEU A 295 10.61 -13.97 4.84
N ARG A 296 11.79 -14.60 4.91
CA ARG A 296 12.07 -15.80 4.15
C ARG A 296 12.39 -16.97 5.05
N VAL A 297 11.63 -18.05 4.97
CA VAL A 297 11.96 -19.31 5.67
C VAL A 297 12.64 -20.25 4.70
N MET A 298 13.84 -20.73 5.05
CA MET A 298 14.66 -21.60 4.19
C MET A 298 15.02 -22.90 4.91
N GLY A 299 15.45 -23.91 4.15
CA GLY A 299 16.02 -25.13 4.72
C GLY A 299 17.25 -24.81 5.58
N SER A 300 17.40 -25.51 6.70
CA SER A 300 18.56 -25.36 7.60
C SER A 300 19.90 -25.53 6.86
N SER A 301 19.95 -26.40 5.86
CA SER A 301 21.11 -26.67 5.00
C SER A 301 21.21 -25.76 3.77
N ASP A 302 20.18 -24.97 3.47
CA ASP A 302 20.16 -24.15 2.25
C ASP A 302 21.13 -22.96 2.41
N ALA A 303 21.96 -22.73 1.39
CA ALA A 303 22.84 -21.57 1.35
C ALA A 303 22.03 -20.28 1.42
N GLN A 304 22.46 -19.34 2.26
CA GLN A 304 21.82 -18.04 2.36
C GLN A 304 22.24 -17.17 1.15
N PRO A 305 21.29 -16.70 0.32
CA PRO A 305 21.62 -15.81 -0.78
C PRO A 305 22.03 -14.42 -0.26
N LEU A 306 22.70 -13.64 -1.11
CA LEU A 306 22.84 -12.20 -0.88
C LEU A 306 21.45 -11.57 -0.95
N LEU A 307 21.03 -10.94 0.14
CA LEU A 307 19.70 -10.36 0.31
C LEU A 307 19.81 -8.90 0.74
N SER A 308 18.75 -8.13 0.52
CA SER A 308 18.66 -6.77 1.02
C SER A 308 18.48 -6.73 2.53
N ASP A 309 18.84 -5.59 3.15
CA ASP A 309 18.71 -5.36 4.60
C ASP A 309 17.26 -5.51 5.12
N ALA A 310 16.27 -5.35 4.23
CA ALA A 310 14.85 -5.55 4.56
C ALA A 310 14.48 -7.03 4.74
N THR A 311 15.36 -7.99 4.38
CA THR A 311 15.04 -9.41 4.39
C THR A 311 15.57 -10.11 5.64
N THR A 312 14.66 -10.64 6.45
CA THR A 312 14.98 -11.57 7.54
C THR A 312 14.88 -13.01 7.04
N VAL A 313 15.90 -13.81 7.33
CA VAL A 313 15.93 -15.24 6.98
C VAL A 313 15.80 -16.07 8.25
N LEU A 314 14.79 -16.93 8.29
CA LEU A 314 14.63 -17.97 9.30
C LEU A 314 14.92 -19.35 8.69
N LYS A 315 15.25 -20.31 9.56
CA LYS A 315 15.61 -21.67 9.16
C LYS A 315 14.59 -22.67 9.67
N ALA A 316 14.23 -23.62 8.82
CA ALA A 316 13.34 -24.74 9.14
C ALA A 316 13.92 -26.05 8.61
N ARG A 317 13.59 -27.15 9.28
CA ARG A 317 13.91 -28.51 8.87
C ARG A 317 13.02 -28.93 7.70
N ARG A 318 13.62 -29.61 6.72
CA ARG A 318 12.93 -30.16 5.54
C ARG A 318 12.73 -31.67 5.74
N ILE A 319 11.60 -32.21 5.31
CA ILE A 319 11.39 -33.66 5.25
C ILE A 319 12.07 -34.21 3.98
N GLY A 320 13.12 -34.99 4.18
CA GLY A 320 13.84 -35.70 3.12
C GLY A 320 14.74 -34.80 2.25
N ASP A 321 15.84 -35.38 1.75
CA ASP A 321 16.85 -34.66 0.97
C ASP A 321 16.55 -34.60 -0.56
N GLY A 322 15.42 -35.11 -1.03
CA GLY A 322 15.43 -35.77 -2.35
C GLY A 322 14.30 -35.55 -3.35
N HIS A 323 13.24 -34.79 -3.06
CA HIS A 323 12.24 -34.47 -4.09
C HIS A 323 12.23 -32.96 -4.29
N GLY A 324 13.11 -32.50 -5.19
CA GLY A 324 12.92 -31.18 -5.79
C GLY A 324 11.50 -31.10 -6.35
N PRO A 325 10.89 -29.91 -6.36
CA PRO A 325 9.51 -29.76 -6.81
C PRO A 325 9.36 -30.43 -8.16
N THR A 326 8.28 -31.20 -8.34
CA THR A 326 7.88 -31.70 -9.66
C THR A 326 7.95 -30.51 -10.63
N ARG A 327 8.84 -30.57 -11.62
CA ARG A 327 9.00 -29.45 -12.56
C ARG A 327 7.72 -29.33 -13.36
N LEU A 328 6.91 -28.36 -12.98
CA LEU A 328 5.71 -27.99 -13.72
C LEU A 328 6.14 -27.34 -15.05
N PRO A 329 5.31 -27.46 -16.11
CA PRO A 329 5.50 -26.71 -17.33
C PRO A 329 5.65 -25.22 -17.02
N ASP A 330 6.70 -24.60 -17.53
CA ASP A 330 6.95 -23.17 -17.35
C ASP A 330 6.62 -22.46 -18.66
N HIS A 331 5.56 -21.67 -18.65
CA HIS A 331 5.20 -20.76 -19.73
C HIS A 331 5.45 -19.34 -19.25
N PRO A 332 6.64 -18.77 -19.50
CA PRO A 332 6.99 -17.48 -18.95
C PRO A 332 6.10 -16.40 -19.56
N ALA A 333 5.24 -15.81 -18.73
CA ALA A 333 4.60 -14.57 -19.09
C ALA A 333 5.67 -13.47 -19.04
N VAL A 334 5.83 -12.73 -20.14
CA VAL A 334 6.84 -11.67 -20.26
C VAL A 334 6.19 -10.29 -20.11
N PRO A 335 6.92 -9.30 -19.57
CA PRO A 335 6.50 -7.92 -19.59
C PRO A 335 6.21 -7.44 -21.01
N VAL A 336 5.05 -6.81 -21.21
CA VAL A 336 4.65 -6.21 -22.47
C VAL A 336 4.14 -4.79 -22.26
N MET A 337 4.40 -3.95 -23.26
CA MET A 337 3.82 -2.61 -23.38
C MET A 337 3.03 -2.54 -24.68
N ALA A 338 1.80 -2.04 -24.64
CA ALA A 338 1.04 -1.70 -25.84
C ALA A 338 0.83 -0.18 -25.94
N THR A 339 1.04 0.36 -27.14
CA THR A 339 0.72 1.74 -27.52
C THR A 339 -0.05 1.75 -28.84
N GLY A 340 -0.40 2.92 -29.35
CA GLY A 340 -1.01 3.06 -30.67
C GLY A 340 -0.15 2.53 -31.83
N GLN A 341 1.16 2.34 -31.60
CA GLN A 341 2.11 1.83 -32.60
C GLN A 341 2.23 0.30 -32.61
N GLY A 342 1.75 -0.39 -31.56
CA GLY A 342 1.80 -1.84 -31.46
C GLY A 342 2.16 -2.33 -30.05
N ILE A 343 2.53 -3.60 -29.96
CA ILE A 343 2.87 -4.29 -28.71
C ILE A 343 4.34 -4.66 -28.74
N ALA A 344 5.09 -4.24 -27.72
CA ALA A 344 6.50 -4.54 -27.52
C ALA A 344 6.72 -5.42 -26.27
N GLN A 345 7.81 -6.19 -26.27
CA GLN A 345 8.21 -7.08 -25.17
C GLN A 345 9.46 -6.54 -24.49
N PHE A 346 9.60 -6.81 -23.20
CA PHE A 346 10.71 -6.31 -22.37
C PHE A 346 11.25 -7.41 -21.45
N GLY A 347 12.46 -7.21 -20.92
CA GLY A 347 13.05 -8.14 -19.96
C GLY A 347 12.48 -7.96 -18.55
N THR A 348 12.12 -6.71 -18.19
CA THR A 348 11.58 -6.33 -16.88
C THR A 348 10.42 -5.36 -17.02
N MET A 349 9.60 -5.21 -15.97
CA MET A 349 8.51 -4.25 -16.01
C MET A 349 9.02 -2.80 -15.96
N ALA A 350 10.14 -2.53 -15.28
CA ALA A 350 10.80 -1.23 -15.25
C ALA A 350 11.36 -0.82 -16.62
N GLU A 351 11.81 -1.76 -17.46
CA GLU A 351 12.15 -1.48 -18.86
C GLU A 351 10.91 -1.07 -19.68
N ALA A 352 9.81 -1.81 -19.54
CA ALA A 352 8.54 -1.49 -20.20
C ALA A 352 8.02 -0.09 -19.79
N TYR A 353 8.10 0.24 -18.50
CA TYR A 353 7.68 1.53 -17.97
C TYR A 353 8.55 2.69 -18.45
N ARG A 354 9.87 2.54 -18.45
CA ARG A 354 10.76 3.59 -19.00
C ARG A 354 10.45 3.87 -20.47
N ALA A 355 10.22 2.81 -21.26
CA ALA A 355 9.82 2.96 -22.65
C ALA A 355 8.47 3.67 -22.82
N SER A 356 7.51 3.44 -21.91
CA SER A 356 6.21 4.13 -21.94
C SER A 356 6.37 5.63 -21.69
N GLN A 357 7.19 6.00 -20.71
CA GLN A 357 7.50 7.40 -20.39
C GLN A 357 8.20 8.14 -21.53
N ASP A 358 9.12 7.47 -22.24
CA ASP A 358 9.83 8.04 -23.38
C ASP A 358 8.90 8.31 -24.57
N SER A 359 7.91 7.43 -24.79
CA SER A 359 6.96 7.56 -25.91
C SER A 359 6.04 8.78 -25.79
N ARG A 360 5.67 9.15 -24.55
CA ARG A 360 4.62 10.15 -24.23
C ARG A 360 3.26 9.91 -24.91
N GLU A 361 3.05 8.71 -25.43
CA GLU A 361 1.77 8.20 -25.91
C GLU A 361 0.99 7.56 -24.75
N PRO A 362 -0.34 7.41 -24.84
CA PRO A 362 -1.04 6.48 -23.98
C PRO A 362 -0.39 5.09 -24.09
N ALA A 363 -0.14 4.46 -22.95
CA ALA A 363 0.51 3.17 -22.89
C ALA A 363 -0.15 2.27 -21.86
N VAL A 364 -0.16 0.97 -22.14
CA VAL A 364 -0.63 -0.05 -21.19
C VAL A 364 0.43 -1.11 -20.94
N LEU A 365 0.57 -1.50 -19.68
CA LEU A 365 1.56 -2.46 -19.22
C LEU A 365 0.89 -3.72 -18.66
N GLY A 366 1.43 -4.86 -19.00
CA GLY A 366 0.91 -6.16 -18.59
C GLY A 366 1.92 -7.27 -18.74
N TYR A 367 1.51 -8.47 -18.35
CA TYR A 367 2.21 -9.70 -18.68
C TYR A 367 1.44 -10.47 -19.76
N ALA A 368 2.15 -11.09 -20.70
CA ALA A 368 1.57 -11.93 -21.74
C ALA A 368 2.40 -13.21 -21.93
N ILE A 369 1.73 -14.33 -22.13
CA ILE A 369 2.33 -15.59 -22.56
C ILE A 369 2.51 -15.55 -24.07
N ILE A 370 3.74 -15.72 -24.52
CA ILE A 370 4.06 -15.68 -25.94
C ILE A 370 4.24 -17.11 -26.45
N GLN A 371 3.35 -17.49 -27.36
CA GLN A 371 3.38 -18.79 -28.04
C GLN A 371 4.24 -18.70 -29.30
N ASP A 372 4.57 -19.83 -29.93
CA ASP A 372 5.33 -19.87 -31.19
C ASP A 372 4.69 -19.02 -32.30
N ALA A 373 3.36 -18.88 -32.28
CA ALA A 373 2.58 -18.04 -33.22
C ALA A 373 2.48 -16.55 -32.80
N GLY A 374 3.16 -16.15 -31.72
CA GLY A 374 3.09 -14.82 -31.11
C GLY A 374 2.02 -14.70 -30.01
N LEU A 375 1.65 -13.45 -29.66
CA LEU A 375 0.58 -13.18 -28.70
C LEU A 375 -0.76 -13.73 -29.19
N SER A 376 -1.51 -14.32 -28.27
CA SER A 376 -2.86 -14.81 -28.54
C SER A 376 -3.82 -13.66 -28.92
N SER A 377 -4.90 -14.00 -29.65
CA SER A 377 -5.94 -13.03 -29.97
C SER A 377 -6.60 -12.45 -28.70
N PHE A 378 -6.71 -13.26 -27.65
CA PHE A 378 -7.25 -12.86 -26.36
C PHE A 378 -6.39 -11.78 -25.68
N GLU A 379 -5.08 -11.97 -25.59
CA GLU A 379 -4.18 -10.97 -25.00
C GLU A 379 -4.11 -9.68 -25.79
N LYS A 380 -4.14 -9.78 -27.13
CA LYS A 380 -4.21 -8.60 -28.01
C LYS A 380 -5.49 -7.80 -27.73
N GLN A 381 -6.65 -8.47 -27.68
CA GLN A 381 -7.91 -7.81 -27.34
C GLN A 381 -7.89 -7.17 -25.96
N ARG A 382 -7.27 -7.83 -24.97
CA ARG A 382 -7.12 -7.27 -23.61
C ARG A 382 -6.33 -5.97 -23.64
N LEU A 383 -5.14 -5.99 -24.23
CA LEU A 383 -4.24 -4.85 -24.27
C LEU A 383 -4.84 -3.69 -25.08
N THR A 384 -5.53 -3.99 -26.18
CA THR A 384 -6.27 -2.95 -26.94
C THR A 384 -7.39 -2.33 -26.09
N ALA A 385 -8.20 -3.14 -25.40
CA ALA A 385 -9.26 -2.61 -24.55
C ALA A 385 -8.71 -1.75 -23.40
N MET A 386 -7.57 -2.14 -22.82
CA MET A 386 -6.89 -1.32 -21.81
C MET A 386 -6.44 0.01 -22.40
N LEU A 387 -5.90 0.00 -23.62
CA LEU A 387 -5.37 1.19 -24.28
C LEU A 387 -6.49 2.18 -24.62
N ASP A 388 -7.67 1.67 -24.99
CA ASP A 388 -8.87 2.49 -25.22
C ASP A 388 -9.33 3.23 -23.95
N CYS A 389 -8.92 2.78 -22.76
CA CYS A 389 -9.19 3.45 -21.50
C CYS A 389 -8.13 4.50 -21.12
N ALA A 390 -6.96 4.51 -21.78
CA ALA A 390 -5.84 5.35 -21.39
C ALA A 390 -5.92 6.76 -22.01
N GLU A 391 -5.73 7.79 -21.19
CA GLU A 391 -5.63 9.17 -21.65
C GLU A 391 -4.22 9.52 -22.16
N LYS A 392 -4.10 10.66 -22.84
CA LYS A 392 -2.82 11.13 -23.38
C LYS A 392 -1.79 11.34 -22.26
N GLY A 393 -0.67 10.62 -22.37
CA GLY A 393 0.42 10.66 -21.39
C GLY A 393 0.17 9.81 -20.14
N GLN A 394 -0.94 9.07 -20.10
CA GLN A 394 -1.23 8.13 -19.02
C GLN A 394 -0.64 6.75 -19.33
N SER A 395 0.00 6.15 -18.33
CA SER A 395 0.34 4.74 -18.34
C SER A 395 -0.63 3.98 -17.44
N LEU A 396 -1.37 3.03 -18.01
CA LEU A 396 -2.23 2.11 -17.26
C LEU A 396 -1.57 0.74 -17.17
N ALA A 397 -1.88 -0.03 -16.14
CA ALA A 397 -1.30 -1.33 -15.91
C ALA A 397 -2.32 -2.32 -15.35
N THR A 398 -2.11 -3.60 -15.66
CA THR A 398 -2.75 -4.69 -14.89
C THR A 398 -2.22 -4.67 -13.45
N GLN A 399 -2.97 -5.24 -12.50
CA GLN A 399 -2.53 -5.34 -11.10
C GLN A 399 -1.13 -5.96 -10.95
N ALA A 400 -0.90 -7.10 -11.61
CA ALA A 400 0.38 -7.79 -11.59
C ALA A 400 1.51 -6.89 -12.09
N ALA A 401 1.30 -6.20 -13.21
CA ALA A 401 2.30 -5.28 -13.77
C ALA A 401 2.57 -4.07 -12.87
N ALA A 402 1.53 -3.45 -12.32
CA ALA A 402 1.67 -2.28 -11.46
C ALA A 402 2.46 -2.59 -10.20
N PHE A 403 2.15 -3.70 -9.52
CA PHE A 403 2.84 -4.05 -8.29
C PHE A 403 4.18 -4.75 -8.52
N ALA A 404 4.35 -5.55 -9.58
CA ALA A 404 5.69 -6.00 -9.95
C ALA A 404 6.62 -4.81 -10.24
N LEU A 405 6.14 -3.79 -10.97
CA LEU A 405 6.89 -2.54 -11.17
C LEU A 405 7.21 -1.86 -9.85
N LYS A 406 6.26 -1.76 -8.91
CA LYS A 406 6.50 -1.19 -7.57
C LYS A 406 7.58 -1.94 -6.78
N SER A 407 7.73 -3.25 -7.02
CA SER A 407 8.77 -4.07 -6.41
C SER A 407 10.16 -3.82 -7.02
N GLU A 408 10.22 -3.50 -8.31
CA GLU A 408 11.44 -3.17 -9.06
C GLU A 408 11.87 -1.71 -8.83
N ASP A 409 10.91 -0.79 -8.70
CA ASP A 409 11.10 0.64 -8.48
C ASP A 409 10.13 1.15 -7.42
N THR A 410 10.65 1.36 -6.20
CA THR A 410 9.86 1.84 -5.07
C THR A 410 9.36 3.28 -5.23
N SER A 411 9.90 4.05 -6.18
CA SER A 411 9.49 5.44 -6.43
C SER A 411 8.18 5.55 -7.22
N VAL A 412 7.81 4.50 -7.96
CA VAL A 412 6.58 4.47 -8.75
C VAL A 412 5.36 4.59 -7.85
N ASN A 413 4.43 5.48 -8.19
CA ASN A 413 3.13 5.56 -7.56
C ASN A 413 2.15 4.66 -8.31
N VAL A 414 1.31 3.94 -7.56
CA VAL A 414 0.30 3.02 -8.09
C VAL A 414 -1.04 3.45 -7.55
N GLU A 415 -1.97 3.81 -8.42
CA GLU A 415 -3.32 4.26 -8.05
C GLU A 415 -4.37 3.43 -8.78
N VAL A 416 -5.50 3.16 -8.12
CA VAL A 416 -6.63 2.51 -8.79
C VAL A 416 -7.23 3.49 -9.79
N ALA A 417 -7.17 3.16 -11.08
CA ALA A 417 -7.77 3.96 -12.15
C ALA A 417 -9.28 3.65 -12.32
N GLY A 418 -9.69 2.45 -11.91
CA GLY A 418 -11.08 1.97 -12.00
C GLY A 418 -11.15 0.58 -12.62
N ASP A 419 -12.37 0.11 -12.93
CA ASP A 419 -12.60 -1.19 -13.53
C ASP A 419 -12.89 -1.09 -15.02
N MET A 420 -12.16 -1.87 -15.82
CA MET A 420 -12.40 -2.03 -17.25
C MET A 420 -13.33 -3.21 -17.51
N ARG A 421 -14.35 -3.00 -18.33
CA ARG A 421 -15.19 -4.06 -18.90
C ARG A 421 -14.71 -4.41 -20.29
N TRP A 422 -14.48 -5.70 -20.56
CA TRP A 422 -13.99 -6.19 -21.85
C TRP A 422 -14.51 -7.62 -22.14
N SER A 423 -14.12 -8.21 -23.27
CA SER A 423 -14.59 -9.54 -23.67
C SER A 423 -14.23 -10.67 -22.69
N GLY A 424 -13.15 -10.49 -21.91
CA GLY A 424 -12.73 -11.40 -20.85
C GLY A 424 -13.35 -11.13 -19.47
N GLY A 425 -14.30 -10.20 -19.35
CA GLY A 425 -14.99 -9.88 -18.09
C GLY A 425 -14.70 -8.48 -17.57
N ILE A 426 -14.60 -8.34 -16.24
CA ILE A 426 -14.26 -7.08 -15.57
C ILE A 426 -12.88 -7.25 -14.94
N MET A 427 -12.00 -6.28 -15.11
CA MET A 427 -10.70 -6.27 -14.44
C MET A 427 -10.32 -4.87 -13.96
N PRO A 428 -9.65 -4.76 -12.80
CA PRO A 428 -9.15 -3.47 -12.33
C PRO A 428 -7.99 -2.99 -13.20
N LEU A 429 -7.94 -1.68 -13.42
CA LEU A 429 -6.83 -0.96 -14.02
C LEU A 429 -6.15 -0.08 -12.99
N PHE A 430 -4.83 0.00 -13.09
CA PHE A 430 -4.00 0.80 -12.22
C PHE A 430 -3.30 1.88 -13.03
N ALA A 431 -3.40 3.13 -12.61
CA ALA A 431 -2.57 4.20 -13.12
C ALA A 431 -1.20 4.14 -12.45
N ILE A 432 -0.14 4.26 -13.25
CA ILE A 432 1.24 4.31 -12.76
C ILE A 432 1.88 5.64 -13.16
N SER A 433 2.55 6.28 -12.19
CA SER A 433 3.17 7.60 -12.35
C SER A 433 4.48 7.74 -11.59
#